data_AF-A0A955B0Z9-F1
#
_entry.id   AF-A0A955B0Z9-F1
#
_cell.length_a   1.000
_cell.length_b   1.000
_cell.length_c   1.000
_cell.angle_alpha   90.00
_cell.angle_beta   90.00
_cell.angle_gamma   90.00
#
_symmetry.space_group_name_H-M   'P 1'
#
loop_
_entity.id
_entity.type
_entity.pdbx_description
1 polymer ?
#
loop_
_entity_poly.entity_id
_entity_poly.type
_entity_poly.pdbx_seq_one_letter_code
_entity_poly.pdbx_strand_id
1 'polypeptide(L)'
;MENLRIGVPSKGRLSELAGELLKQAGLNFRRQERSLFARVGELPVDITFLRTEDIPVLCAEGAIDLGITGSDLIQEAGVEV
;
A
#
# COMPACT_ATOMS: atom_id res chain seq x y z
N MET A 1 4.69 -5.25 19.22
CA MET A 1 4.24 -5.85 17.95
C MET A 1 4.38 -4.76 16.91
N GLU A 2 5.03 -5.05 15.79
CA GLU A 2 5.09 -4.10 14.67
C GLU A 2 3.74 -4.08 13.95
N ASN A 3 3.32 -2.90 13.48
CA ASN A 3 2.07 -2.79 12.73
C ASN A 3 2.24 -3.42 11.35
N LEU A 4 1.16 -4.00 10.82
CA LEU A 4 1.10 -4.45 9.43
C LEU A 4 1.18 -3.24 8.49
N ARG A 5 2.16 -3.20 7.59
CA ARG A 5 2.40 -2.11 6.64
C ARG A 5 1.86 -2.48 5.27
N ILE A 6 0.84 -1.77 4.81
CA ILE A 6 0.20 -1.98 3.52
C ILE A 6 0.61 -0.87 2.55
N GLY A 7 1.32 -1.23 1.49
CA GLY A 7 1.68 -0.36 0.38
C GLY A 7 0.50 -0.12 -0.57
N VAL A 8 0.15 1.14 -0.78
CA VAL A 8 -0.94 1.57 -1.67
C VAL A 8 -0.41 2.56 -2.68
N PRO A 9 -0.85 2.52 -3.96
CA PRO A 9 -0.46 3.53 -4.94
C PRO A 9 -0.75 4.94 -4.44
N SER A 10 0.19 5.84 -4.65
CA SER A 10 0.12 7.23 -4.16
C SER A 10 -0.80 8.11 -4.99
N LYS A 11 -1.13 7.74 -6.23
CA LYS A 11 -1.97 8.53 -7.13
C LYS A 11 -2.56 7.68 -8.26
N GLY A 12 -3.49 8.29 -9.01
CA GLY A 12 -4.11 7.69 -10.19
C GLY A 12 -5.24 6.71 -9.85
N ARG A 13 -5.83 6.12 -10.90
CA ARG A 13 -7.02 5.27 -10.80
C ARG A 13 -6.86 4.10 -9.82
N LEU A 14 -5.70 3.45 -9.80
CA LEU A 14 -5.47 2.32 -8.90
C LEU A 14 -5.42 2.75 -7.43
N SER A 15 -4.97 3.97 -7.13
CA SER A 15 -4.96 4.54 -5.78
C SER A 15 -6.37 4.70 -5.23
N GLU A 16 -7.29 5.22 -6.06
CA GLU A 16 -8.70 5.40 -5.70
C GLU A 16 -9.37 4.05 -5.43
N LEU A 17 -9.23 3.10 -6.37
CA LEU A 17 -9.78 1.75 -6.24
C LEU A 17 -9.22 1.00 -5.02
N ALA A 18 -7.91 1.11 -4.76
CA ALA A 18 -7.27 0.50 -3.60
C ALA A 18 -7.81 1.11 -2.29
N GLY A 19 -7.96 2.44 -2.23
CA GLY A 19 -8.55 3.11 -1.08
C GLY A 19 -9.98 2.67 -0.80
N GLU A 20 -10.81 2.55 -1.84
CA GLU A 20 -12.18 2.04 -1.74
C GLU A 20 -12.22 0.59 -1.26
N LEU A 21 -11.37 -0.29 -1.81
CA LEU A 21 -11.27 -1.69 -1.41
C LEU A 21 -10.90 -1.83 0.07
N LEU A 22 -9.87 -1.10 0.52
CA LEU A 22 -9.44 -1.14 1.92
C LEU A 22 -10.54 -0.62 2.85
N LYS A 23 -11.28 0.41 2.45
CA LYS A 23 -12.43 0.91 3.20
C LYS A 23 -13.56 -0.13 3.29
N GLN A 24 -13.85 -0.85 2.21
CA GLN A 24 -14.82 -1.96 2.21
C GLN A 24 -14.37 -3.12 3.11
N ALA A 25 -13.06 -3.35 3.21
CA ALA A 25 -12.46 -4.32 4.13
C ALA A 25 -12.45 -3.84 5.61
N GLY A 26 -13.00 -2.67 5.92
CA GLY A 26 -13.06 -2.11 7.28
C GLY A 26 -11.81 -1.34 7.70
N LEU A 27 -10.82 -1.19 6.82
CA LEU A 27 -9.60 -0.42 7.07
C LEU A 27 -9.86 1.06 6.83
N ASN A 28 -10.41 1.73 7.85
CA ASN A 28 -10.72 3.15 7.80
C ASN A 28 -9.49 4.00 8.15
N PHE A 29 -8.97 4.73 7.16
CA PHE A 29 -7.88 5.70 7.34
C PHE A 29 -8.20 7.02 6.63
N ARG A 30 -7.56 8.10 7.07
CA ARG A 30 -7.63 9.40 6.40
C ARG A 30 -6.26 9.75 5.84
N ARG A 31 -6.18 9.94 4.52
CA ARG A 31 -4.98 10.47 3.88
C ARG A 31 -4.95 11.99 4.03
N GLN A 32 -3.90 12.51 4.65
CA GLN A 32 -3.59 13.94 4.58
C GLN A 32 -2.83 14.25 3.29
N GLU A 33 -3.05 15.44 2.74
CA GLU A 33 -2.38 15.87 1.51
C GLU A 33 -0.86 15.81 1.69
N ARG A 34 -0.16 15.18 0.74
CA ARG A 34 1.30 14.93 0.76
C ARG A 34 1.83 13.99 1.85
N SER A 35 0.99 13.41 2.70
CA SER A 35 1.46 12.38 3.63
C SER A 35 1.85 11.10 2.90
N LEU A 36 3.00 10.54 3.29
CA LEU A 36 3.45 9.22 2.87
C LEU A 36 2.84 8.09 3.70
N PHE A 37 2.31 8.41 4.88
CA PHE A 37 1.79 7.41 5.82
C PHE A 37 0.39 7.79 6.32
N ALA A 38 -0.43 6.79 6.61
CA ALA A 38 -1.69 6.96 7.33
C ALA A 38 -1.94 5.78 8.26
N ARG A 39 -2.35 6.04 9.51
CA ARG A 39 -2.72 5.00 10.45
C ARG A 39 -4.19 4.58 10.29
N VAL A 40 -4.47 3.30 10.40
CA VAL A 40 -5.83 2.76 10.33
C VAL A 40 -6.47 2.72 11.72
N GLY A 41 -7.12 3.81 12.11
CA GLY A 41 -7.85 3.90 13.39
C GLY A 41 -7.08 3.33 14.58
N GLU A 42 -7.72 2.42 15.33
CA GLU A 42 -7.13 1.69 16.46
C GLU A 42 -6.57 0.31 16.07
N LEU A 43 -6.47 -0.01 14.78
CA LEU A 43 -5.91 -1.27 14.31
C LEU A 43 -4.37 -1.17 14.23
N PRO A 44 -3.64 -2.29 14.42
CA PRO A 44 -2.19 -2.35 14.25
C PRO A 44 -1.83 -2.41 12.75
N VAL A 45 -2.32 -1.44 11.97
CA VAL A 45 -2.14 -1.38 10.51
C VAL A 45 -1.78 0.06 10.11
N ASP A 46 -0.73 0.19 9.30
CA ASP A 46 -0.29 1.44 8.71
C ASP A 46 -0.35 1.34 7.17
N ILE A 47 -0.87 2.39 6.53
CA ILE A 47 -0.91 2.54 5.09
C ILE A 47 0.29 3.37 4.64
N THR A 48 1.06 2.88 3.68
CA THR A 48 2.17 3.60 3.05
C THR A 48 1.80 3.93 1.61
N PHE A 49 1.81 5.21 1.25
CA PHE A 49 1.53 5.67 -0.11
C PHE A 49 2.81 5.67 -0.95
N LEU A 50 2.88 4.76 -1.93
CA LEU A 50 4.09 4.47 -2.71
C LEU A 50 3.88 4.76 -4.19
N ARG A 51 4.98 4.84 -4.96
CA ARG A 51 4.85 4.72 -6.41
C ARG A 51 4.56 3.27 -6.74
N THR A 52 3.75 3.04 -7.77
CA THR A 52 3.31 1.70 -8.16
C THR A 52 4.49 0.78 -8.51
N GLU A 53 5.50 1.33 -9.16
CA GLU A 53 6.72 0.64 -9.56
C GLU A 53 7.61 0.22 -8.36
N ASP A 54 7.51 0.92 -7.22
CA ASP A 54 8.33 0.63 -6.04
C ASP A 54 7.72 -0.48 -5.17
N ILE A 55 6.42 -0.73 -5.28
CA ILE A 55 5.68 -1.66 -4.40
C ILE A 55 6.22 -3.10 -4.44
N PRO A 56 6.49 -3.72 -5.60
CA PRO A 56 7.00 -5.10 -5.64
C PRO A 56 8.33 -5.26 -4.87
N VAL A 57 9.28 -4.36 -5.14
CA VAL A 57 10.62 -4.39 -4.52
C VAL A 57 10.52 -4.17 -3.01
N LEU A 58 9.74 -3.18 -2.58
CA LEU A 58 9.58 -2.89 -1.15
C LEU A 58 8.87 -4.03 -0.39
N CYS A 59 8.02 -4.80 -1.05
CA CYS A 59 7.41 -6.00 -0.48
C CYS A 59 8.43 -7.12 -0.35
N ALA A 60 9.21 -7.38 -1.41
CA ALA A 60 10.27 -8.40 -1.40
C ALA A 60 11.36 -8.11 -0.35
N GLU A 61 11.67 -6.83 -0.11
CA GLU A 61 12.64 -6.39 0.90
C GLU A 61 12.06 -6.35 2.34
N GLY A 62 10.75 -6.60 2.52
CA GLY A 62 10.09 -6.54 3.83
C GLY A 62 9.93 -5.12 4.39
N ALA A 63 10.10 -4.08 3.56
CA ALA A 63 9.84 -2.69 3.92
C ALA A 63 8.33 -2.40 4.06
N ILE A 64 7.51 -3.14 3.30
CA ILE A 64 6.07 -3.30 3.49
C ILE A 64 5.74 -4.79 3.58
N ASP A 65 4.63 -5.12 4.25
CA ASP A 65 4.23 -6.51 4.46
C ASP A 65 3.23 -6.99 3.38
N LEU A 66 2.47 -6.05 2.79
CA LEU A 66 1.51 -6.29 1.71
C LEU A 66 1.48 -5.07 0.78
N GLY A 67 1.13 -5.26 -0.50
CA GLY A 67 1.07 -4.15 -1.46
C GLY A 67 0.03 -4.34 -2.57
N ILE A 68 -0.54 -3.23 -3.07
CA ILE A 68 -1.44 -3.22 -4.25
C ILE A 68 -0.73 -2.52 -5.41
N THR A 69 -0.50 -3.21 -6.52
CA THR A 69 0.12 -2.65 -7.72
C THR A 69 -0.38 -3.32 -9.00
N GLY A 70 0.09 -2.87 -10.17
CA GLY A 70 -0.22 -3.45 -11.48
C GLY A 70 0.42 -4.82 -11.67
N SER A 71 -0.29 -5.75 -12.31
CA SER A 71 0.24 -7.11 -12.59
C SER A 71 1.41 -7.11 -13.57
N ASP A 72 1.47 -6.11 -14.44
CA ASP A 72 2.59 -5.81 -15.33
C ASP A 72 3.85 -5.45 -14.54
N LEU A 73 3.74 -4.58 -13.54
CA LEU A 73 4.86 -4.18 -12.69
C LEU A 73 5.42 -5.32 -11.85
N ILE A 74 4.58 -6.26 -11.41
CA ILE A 74 5.03 -7.49 -10.75
C ILE A 74 5.89 -8.34 -11.69
N GLN A 75 5.48 -8.49 -12.94
CA GLN A 75 6.23 -9.26 -13.95
C GLN A 75 7.54 -8.57 -14.33
N GLU A 76 7.56 -7.24 -14.37
CA GLU A 76 8.75 -6.44 -14.72
C GLU A 76 9.76 -6.34 -13.56
N ALA A 77 9.31 -6.36 -12.31
CA ALA A 77 10.16 -6.14 -11.15
C ALA A 77 11.21 -7.24 -10.93
N GLY A 78 10.97 -8.47 -11.40
CA GLY A 78 11.92 -9.57 -11.31
C GLY A 78 12.28 -9.99 -9.88
N VAL A 79 11.38 -9.74 -8.92
CA VAL A 79 11.53 -10.09 -7.50
C VAL A 79 10.52 -11.18 -7.10
N GLU A 80 10.86 -11.94 -6.06
CA GLU A 80 9.94 -12.90 -5.44
C GLU A 80 9.08 -12.19 -4.39
N VAL A 81 7.76 -12.30 -4.53
CA VAL A 81 6.74 -11.68 -3.65
C VAL A 81 5.64 -12.67 -3.32
#